data_AF-A0A2E8M6E6-F1
#
_entry.id   AF-A0A2E8M6E6-F1
#
_cell.length_a   1.000
_cell.length_b   1.000
_cell.length_c   1.000
_cell.angle_alpha   90.00
_cell.angle_beta   90.00
_cell.angle_gamma   90.00
#
_symmetry.space_group_name_H-M   'P 1'
#
loop_
_entity.id
_entity.type
_entity.pdbx_description
1 polymer ?
#
loop_
_entity_poly.entity_id
_entity_poly.type
_entity_poly.pdbx_seq_one_letter_code
_entity_poly.pdbx_strand_id
1 'polypeptide(L)'
;MSKKFQEDTEYAKYDLDGDGEITDEELEHAKEIRETERDLRKSLAQLRMARFTLIGMGVFTAAMFTPWISVERIEALSEISSLFYISGAGIVGAYMGTTAWMARK
;
A
#
# COMPACT_ATOMS: atom_id res chain seq x y z
N MET A 1 15.03 27.06 -33.45
CA MET A 1 13.87 27.93 -33.15
C MET A 1 13.36 27.51 -31.78
N SER A 2 13.62 28.32 -30.74
CA SER A 2 13.11 28.09 -29.38
C SER A 2 11.59 28.26 -29.40
N LYS A 3 10.88 27.28 -28.84
CA LYS A 3 9.42 27.28 -28.72
C LYS A 3 9.07 28.03 -27.44
N LYS A 4 8.60 29.27 -27.58
CA LYS A 4 8.06 30.04 -26.44
C LYS A 4 6.71 29.46 -26.03
N PHE A 5 6.59 29.07 -24.75
CA PHE A 5 5.40 28.43 -24.20
C PHE A 5 4.27 29.43 -23.91
N GLN A 6 3.03 28.95 -24.06
CA GLN A 6 1.81 29.65 -23.65
C GLN A 6 1.56 29.36 -22.16
N GLU A 7 1.45 30.43 -21.37
CA GLU A 7 1.10 30.46 -19.94
C GLU A 7 -0.32 29.93 -19.69
N ASP A 8 -0.59 28.62 -19.85
CA ASP A 8 -1.73 27.93 -19.17
C ASP A 8 -1.83 26.42 -19.48
N THR A 9 -0.72 25.73 -19.72
CA THR A 9 -0.80 24.29 -20.04
C THR A 9 -0.54 23.43 -18.81
N GLU A 10 -1.17 22.24 -18.80
CA GLU A 10 -1.00 21.19 -17.78
C GLU A 10 0.47 20.75 -17.57
N TYR A 11 1.40 21.26 -18.37
CA TYR A 11 2.83 20.99 -18.31
C TYR A 11 3.64 22.02 -17.51
N ALA A 12 3.06 23.18 -17.15
CA ALA A 12 3.72 24.19 -16.31
C ALA A 12 4.09 23.69 -14.90
N LYS A 13 3.51 22.56 -14.46
CA LYS A 13 3.85 21.88 -13.19
C LYS A 13 5.20 21.15 -13.24
N TYR A 14 5.82 21.04 -14.42
CA TYR A 14 7.11 20.38 -14.62
C TYR A 14 8.27 21.35 -14.80
N ASP A 15 7.99 22.66 -14.91
CA ASP A 15 8.97 23.73 -14.85
C ASP A 15 9.34 23.94 -13.37
N LEU A 16 10.50 23.43 -12.96
CA LEU A 16 10.94 23.37 -11.57
C LEU A 16 11.70 24.63 -11.16
N ASP A 17 12.33 25.34 -12.11
CA ASP A 17 13.08 26.57 -11.86
C ASP A 17 12.33 27.86 -12.26
N GLY A 18 11.20 27.73 -12.95
CA GLY A 18 10.28 28.81 -13.29
C GLY A 18 10.79 29.70 -14.42
N ASP A 19 11.68 29.19 -15.27
CA ASP A 19 12.29 29.94 -16.37
C ASP A 19 11.45 29.94 -17.67
N GLY A 20 10.39 29.12 -17.73
CA GLY A 20 9.47 29.01 -18.85
C GLY A 20 9.90 28.04 -19.97
N GLU A 21 11.02 27.32 -19.82
CA GLU A 21 11.49 26.25 -20.73
C GLU A 21 11.66 24.92 -19.96
N ILE A 22 10.75 23.96 -20.15
CA ILE A 22 10.89 22.63 -19.54
C ILE A 22 12.06 21.88 -20.19
N THR A 23 13.12 21.68 -19.44
CA THR A 23 14.30 20.92 -19.86
C THR A 23 14.06 19.41 -19.72
N ASP A 24 14.82 18.61 -20.48
CA ASP A 24 14.74 17.14 -20.39
C ASP A 24 15.11 16.63 -18.99
N GLU A 25 16.00 17.34 -18.28
CA GLU A 25 16.42 17.04 -16.90
C GLU A 25 15.28 17.25 -15.90
N GLU A 26 14.48 18.31 -16.04
CA GLU A 26 13.31 18.56 -15.19
C GLU A 26 12.20 17.53 -15.41
N LEU A 27 11.99 17.12 -16.67
CA LEU A 27 11.07 16.03 -17.02
C LEU A 27 11.50 14.69 -16.44
N GLU A 28 12.79 14.39 -16.40
CA GLU A 28 13.35 13.20 -15.78
C GLU A 28 13.19 13.22 -14.26
N HIS A 29 13.54 14.32 -13.60
CA HIS A 29 13.33 14.51 -12.17
C HIS A 29 11.84 14.40 -11.78
N ALA A 30 10.94 15.01 -12.55
CA ALA A 30 9.52 14.89 -12.29
C ALA A 30 8.98 13.46 -12.45
N LYS A 31 9.54 12.67 -13.39
CA LYS A 31 9.23 11.23 -13.52
C LYS A 31 9.69 10.45 -12.30
N GLU A 32 10.93 10.64 -11.86
CA GLU A 32 11.49 9.97 -10.69
C GLU A 32 10.67 10.25 -9.43
N ILE A 33 10.28 11.51 -9.22
CA ILE A 33 9.41 11.91 -8.10
C ILE A 33 8.06 11.19 -8.20
N ARG A 34 7.43 11.18 -9.39
CA ARG A 34 6.13 10.52 -9.58
C ARG A 34 6.20 9.00 -9.39
N GLU A 35 7.27 8.35 -9.82
CA GLU A 35 7.48 6.92 -9.60
C GLU A 35 7.67 6.61 -8.12
N THR A 36 8.52 7.37 -7.45
CA THR A 36 8.77 7.26 -6.01
C THR A 36 7.47 7.44 -5.20
N GLU A 37 6.66 8.44 -5.52
CA GLU A 37 5.36 8.64 -4.88
C GLU A 37 4.35 7.51 -5.15
N ARG A 38 4.37 6.95 -6.36
CA ARG A 38 3.49 5.82 -6.71
C ARG A 38 3.85 4.58 -5.90
N ASP A 39 5.13 4.30 -5.76
CA ASP A 39 5.60 3.15 -5.01
C ASP A 39 5.39 3.34 -3.51
N LEU A 40 5.65 4.54 -2.97
CA LEU A 40 5.30 4.88 -1.59
C LEU A 40 3.81 4.68 -1.30
N ARG A 41 2.92 5.12 -2.20
CA ARG A 41 1.47 4.91 -2.07
C ARG A 41 1.11 3.44 -2.06
N LYS A 42 1.70 2.63 -2.93
CA LYS A 42 1.47 1.16 -2.96
C LYS A 42 1.94 0.53 -1.65
N SER A 43 3.14 0.84 -1.18
CA SER A 43 3.70 0.30 0.06
C SER A 43 2.84 0.66 1.28
N LEU A 44 2.35 1.91 1.35
CA LEU A 44 1.43 2.34 2.41
C LEU A 44 0.09 1.61 2.36
N ALA A 45 -0.47 1.39 1.16
CA ALA A 45 -1.69 0.63 1.00
C ALA A 45 -1.51 -0.84 1.47
N GLN A 46 -0.37 -1.44 1.13
CA GLN A 46 -0.05 -2.80 1.56
C GLN A 46 0.20 -2.89 3.08
N LEU A 47 0.87 -1.91 3.70
CA LEU A 47 1.00 -1.80 5.17
C LEU A 47 -0.37 -1.77 5.85
N ARG A 48 -1.29 -0.95 5.32
CA ARG A 48 -2.65 -0.84 5.85
C ARG A 48 -3.38 -2.17 5.74
N MET A 49 -3.32 -2.83 4.59
CA MET A 49 -3.91 -4.16 4.38
C MET A 49 -3.39 -5.17 5.40
N ALA A 50 -2.06 -5.32 5.53
CA ALA A 50 -1.47 -6.25 6.49
C ALA A 50 -1.87 -5.94 7.94
N ARG A 51 -1.89 -4.66 8.31
CA ARG A 51 -2.31 -4.21 9.65
C ARG A 51 -3.77 -4.54 9.94
N PHE A 52 -4.67 -4.27 9.00
CA PHE A 52 -6.10 -4.59 9.17
C PHE A 52 -6.35 -6.10 9.23
N THR A 53 -5.62 -6.90 8.45
CA THR A 53 -5.67 -8.38 8.55
C THR A 53 -5.27 -8.85 9.94
N LEU A 54 -4.14 -8.37 10.48
CA LEU A 54 -3.68 -8.74 11.83
C LEU A 54 -4.65 -8.30 12.93
N ILE A 55 -5.18 -7.07 12.84
CA ILE A 55 -6.19 -6.58 13.78
C ILE A 55 -7.46 -7.43 13.68
N GLY A 56 -7.93 -7.74 12.47
CA GLY A 56 -9.10 -8.57 12.25
C GLY A 56 -8.94 -9.98 12.83
N MET A 57 -7.75 -10.57 12.68
CA MET A 57 -7.40 -11.85 13.31
C MET A 57 -7.48 -11.76 14.83
N GLY A 58 -6.89 -10.74 15.45
CA GLY A 58 -6.95 -10.55 16.90
C GLY A 58 -8.35 -10.29 17.44
N VAL A 59 -9.16 -9.48 16.73
CA VAL A 59 -10.56 -9.21 17.09
C VAL A 59 -11.40 -10.47 16.96
N PHE A 60 -11.19 -11.27 15.91
CA PHE A 60 -11.87 -12.54 15.73
C PHE A 60 -11.52 -13.53 16.86
N THR A 61 -10.23 -13.64 17.23
CA THR A 61 -9.81 -14.43 18.39
C THR A 61 -10.52 -13.95 19.65
N ALA A 62 -10.47 -12.64 19.94
CA ALA A 62 -11.06 -12.07 21.14
C ALA A 62 -12.57 -12.31 21.20
N ALA A 63 -13.27 -12.17 20.07
CA ALA A 63 -14.70 -12.43 19.95
C ALA A 63 -15.06 -13.87 20.31
N MET A 64 -14.27 -14.86 19.87
CA MET A 64 -14.49 -16.28 20.21
C MET A 64 -14.44 -16.57 21.72
N PHE A 65 -13.66 -15.80 22.49
CA PHE A 65 -13.58 -15.93 23.95
C PHE A 65 -14.65 -15.13 24.71
N THR A 66 -15.54 -14.43 24.01
CA THR A 66 -16.62 -13.68 24.67
C THR A 66 -17.80 -14.59 25.04
N PRO A 67 -18.45 -14.37 26.21
CA PRO A 67 -19.54 -15.24 26.70
C PRO A 67 -20.84 -15.15 25.90
N TRP A 68 -20.89 -14.30 24.86
CA TRP A 68 -22.04 -14.10 23.99
C TRP A 68 -22.14 -15.13 22.85
N ILE A 69 -21.08 -15.92 22.63
CA ILE A 69 -21.03 -16.94 21.57
C ILE A 69 -21.26 -18.32 22.21
N SER A 70 -22.29 -19.04 21.75
CA SER A 70 -22.58 -20.39 22.25
C SER A 70 -21.49 -21.39 21.84
N VAL A 71 -21.34 -22.45 22.61
CA VAL A 71 -20.32 -23.48 22.38
C VAL A 71 -20.45 -24.12 20.98
N GLU A 72 -21.67 -24.33 20.48
CA GLU A 72 -21.87 -24.85 19.11
C GLU A 72 -21.37 -23.88 18.03
N ARG A 73 -21.49 -22.56 18.27
CA ARG A 73 -20.97 -21.56 17.33
C ARG A 73 -19.44 -21.48 17.38
N ILE A 74 -18.84 -21.68 18.55
CA ILE A 74 -17.37 -21.74 18.69
C ILE A 74 -16.81 -22.91 17.89
N GLU A 75 -17.45 -24.09 17.94
CA GLU A 75 -16.97 -25.27 17.23
C GLU A 75 -17.05 -25.10 15.69
N ALA A 76 -18.17 -24.60 15.18
CA ALA A 76 -18.31 -24.25 13.75
C ALA A 76 -17.33 -23.15 13.31
N LEU A 77 -17.08 -22.16 14.17
CA LEU A 77 -16.10 -21.11 13.91
C LEU A 77 -14.66 -21.61 14.00
N SER A 78 -14.36 -22.62 14.82
CA SER A 78 -13.01 -23.17 15.01
C SER A 78 -12.49 -23.81 13.72
N GLU A 79 -13.32 -24.56 13.01
CA GLU A 79 -12.95 -25.18 11.73
C GLU A 79 -12.62 -24.12 10.67
N ILE A 80 -13.48 -23.13 10.50
CA ILE A 80 -13.29 -22.03 9.55
C ILE A 80 -12.14 -21.11 9.99
N SER A 81 -11.92 -20.97 11.30
CA SER A 81 -10.86 -20.13 11.85
C SER A 81 -9.49 -20.59 11.42
N SER A 82 -9.26 -21.91 11.34
CA SER A 82 -7.96 -22.46 10.92
C SER A 82 -7.63 -22.02 9.49
N LEU A 83 -8.60 -22.10 8.57
CA LEU A 83 -8.47 -21.59 7.21
C LEU A 83 -8.27 -20.08 7.18
N PHE A 84 -9.00 -19.34 8.01
CA PHE A 84 -8.88 -17.89 8.14
C PHE A 84 -7.50 -17.46 8.63
N TYR A 85 -6.92 -18.13 9.64
CA TYR A 85 -5.58 -17.84 10.15
C TYR A 85 -4.50 -18.20 9.15
N ILE A 86 -4.61 -19.34 8.45
CA ILE A 86 -3.65 -19.73 7.40
C ILE A 86 -3.67 -18.73 6.24
N SER A 87 -4.87 -18.35 5.79
CA SER A 87 -5.03 -17.34 4.72
C SER A 87 -4.50 -15.98 5.14
N GLY A 88 -4.86 -15.51 6.35
CA GLY A 88 -4.39 -14.25 6.91
C GLY A 88 -2.87 -14.20 7.08
N ALA A 89 -2.27 -15.28 7.62
CA ALA A 89 -0.83 -15.43 7.73
C ALA A 89 -0.14 -15.44 6.36
N GLY A 90 -0.77 -16.04 5.34
CA GLY A 90 -0.29 -16.00 3.96
C GLY A 90 -0.24 -14.59 3.37
N ILE A 91 -1.30 -13.80 3.57
CA ILE A 91 -1.37 -12.39 3.10
C ILE A 91 -0.28 -11.54 3.78
N VAL A 92 -0.16 -11.65 5.10
CA VAL A 92 0.83 -10.90 5.88
C VAL A 92 2.24 -11.36 5.55
N GLY A 93 2.47 -12.67 5.44
CA GLY A 93 3.76 -13.26 5.10
C GLY A 93 4.23 -12.89 3.70
N ALA A 94 3.33 -12.90 2.70
CA ALA A 94 3.64 -12.44 1.36
C ALA A 94 4.05 -10.97 1.36
N TYR A 95 3.32 -10.11 2.08
CA TYR A 95 3.63 -8.69 2.19
C TYR A 95 4.96 -8.42 2.91
N MET A 96 5.18 -9.05 4.07
CA MET A 96 6.44 -8.90 4.82
C MET A 96 7.62 -9.46 4.02
N GLY A 97 7.41 -10.55 3.28
CA GLY A 97 8.40 -11.15 2.40
C GLY A 97 8.80 -10.26 1.24
N THR A 98 7.83 -9.68 0.51
CA THR A 98 8.13 -8.74 -0.58
C THR A 98 8.80 -7.47 -0.06
N THR A 99 8.34 -6.94 1.08
CA THR A 99 8.95 -5.75 1.70
C THR A 99 10.38 -6.02 2.16
N ALA A 100 10.64 -7.16 2.81
CA ALA A 100 11.98 -7.54 3.24
C ALA A 100 12.94 -7.79 2.06
N TRP A 101 12.44 -8.32 0.95
CA TRP A 101 13.21 -8.47 -0.28
C TRP A 101 13.55 -7.12 -0.90
N MET A 102 12.58 -6.22 -1.00
CA MET A 102 12.78 -4.85 -1.51
C MET A 102 13.76 -4.06 -0.64
N ALA A 103 13.76 -4.24 0.68
CA ALA A 103 14.70 -3.58 1.58
C ALA A 103 16.15 -4.10 1.48
N ARG A 104 16.37 -5.26 0.85
CA ARG A 104 17.71 -5.84 0.61
C ARG A 104 18.27 -5.49 -0.77
N LYS A 105 17.45 -4.96 -1.67
CA LYS A 105 17.84 -4.52 -3.01
C LYS A 105 18.26 -3.05 -2.96
#